data_AF-A0A9J2PW61-F1
#
_entry.id   AF-A0A9J2PW61-F1
#
_cell.length_a   1.000
_cell.length_b   1.000
_cell.length_c   1.000
_cell.angle_alpha   90.00
_cell.angle_beta   90.00
_cell.angle_gamma   90.00
#
_symmetry.space_group_name_H-M   'P 1'
#
loop_
_entity.id
_entity.type
_entity.pdbx_description
1 polymer ?
#
loop_
_entity_poly.entity_id
_entity_poly.type
_entity_poly.pdbx_seq_one_letter_code
_entity_poly.pdbx_strand_id
1 'polypeptide(L)'
;MYLDLSSDPYLATKERDIRNVVDNEPLTREQRIDQLCGCMQLLEGDLRRLMNELTISIENGLSNSPEAISSLKMLPSYLRSGPNGTEEGDFLALDLGGTNFRVLLVRLDGKDAKMEGRIFRLPEHIIKGTGTGVIHCFGFSLNNY
;
A
#
# COMPACT_ATOMS: atom_id res chain seq x y z
N MET A 1 4.61 -16.51 -11.56
CA MET A 1 4.95 -16.37 -12.99
C MET A 1 5.31 -14.92 -13.19
N TYR A 2 6.60 -14.59 -13.37
CA TYR A 2 7.04 -13.22 -13.62
C TYR A 2 6.65 -12.86 -15.05
N LEU A 3 6.10 -11.66 -15.27
CA LEU A 3 5.90 -11.12 -16.61
C LEU A 3 7.28 -10.93 -17.25
N ASP A 4 7.50 -11.55 -18.41
CA ASP A 4 8.73 -11.38 -19.18
C ASP A 4 8.69 -10.01 -19.87
N LEU A 5 9.35 -9.04 -19.25
CA LEU A 5 9.45 -7.66 -19.75
C LEU A 5 10.64 -7.48 -20.71
N SER A 6 11.38 -8.54 -21.06
CA SER A 6 12.58 -8.46 -21.92
C SER A 6 12.28 -7.99 -23.35
N SER A 7 11.02 -8.10 -23.78
CA SER A 7 10.55 -7.69 -25.11
C SER A 7 10.21 -6.20 -25.19
N ASP A 8 10.27 -5.47 -24.07
CA ASP A 8 9.84 -4.09 -24.03
C ASP A 8 10.95 -3.13 -24.57
N PRO A 9 10.72 -2.46 -25.72
CA PRO A 9 11.74 -1.63 -26.36
C PRO A 9 12.17 -0.42 -25.51
N TYR A 10 11.39 -0.02 -24.51
CA TYR A 10 11.72 1.08 -23.62
C TYR A 10 12.64 0.62 -22.47
N LEU A 11 12.47 -0.60 -21.96
CA LEU A 11 13.43 -1.19 -20.99
C LEU A 11 14.79 -1.43 -21.63
N ALA A 12 14.83 -1.88 -22.90
CA ALA A 12 16.06 -2.01 -23.66
C ALA A 12 16.78 -0.65 -23.87
N THR A 13 16.02 0.46 -23.90
CA THR A 13 16.55 1.81 -24.02
C THR A 13 17.13 2.30 -22.68
N LYS A 14 16.40 2.09 -21.56
CA LYS A 14 16.87 2.44 -20.21
C LYS A 14 18.06 1.59 -19.76
N GLU A 15 18.12 0.32 -20.13
CA GLU A 15 19.29 -0.54 -19.89
C GLU A 15 20.53 -0.11 -20.70
N ARG A 16 20.33 0.41 -21.92
CA ARG A 16 21.42 1.01 -22.72
C ARG A 16 21.96 2.28 -22.08
N ASP A 17 21.11 3.12 -21.50
CA ASP A 17 21.52 4.34 -20.80
C ASP A 17 22.35 4.03 -19.54
N ILE A 18 22.07 2.92 -18.84
CA ILE A 18 22.87 2.47 -17.68
C ILE A 18 24.27 1.97 -18.11
N ARG A 19 24.38 1.30 -19.26
CA ARG A 19 25.63 0.68 -19.72
C ARG A 19 26.61 1.66 -20.38
N ASN A 20 26.15 2.83 -20.85
CA ASN A 20 26.99 3.87 -21.44
C ASN A 20 27.68 4.79 -20.42
N VAL A 21 27.61 4.47 -19.12
CA VAL A 21 28.15 5.29 -18.00
C VAL A 21 29.68 5.15 -17.83
N VAL A 22 30.31 4.20 -18.51
CA VAL A 22 31.74 3.93 -18.36
C VAL A 22 32.46 4.34 -19.64
N ASP A 23 32.80 5.63 -19.78
CA ASP A 23 34.05 6.05 -20.44
C ASP A 23 34.26 7.59 -20.37
N ASN A 24 35.42 7.95 -19.80
CA ASN A 24 36.21 9.20 -19.88
C ASN A 24 35.93 10.39 -18.92
N GLU A 25 37.03 10.83 -18.27
CA GLU A 25 37.28 11.94 -17.31
C GLU A 25 36.71 11.82 -15.86
N PRO A 26 37.43 12.29 -14.82
CA PRO A 26 37.01 12.15 -13.43
C PRO A 26 35.84 13.10 -13.13
N LEU A 27 34.64 12.54 -13.10
CA LEU A 27 33.42 13.21 -12.68
C LEU A 27 33.57 13.84 -11.29
N THR A 28 33.03 15.05 -11.15
CA THR A 28 32.80 15.69 -9.83
C THR A 28 31.85 14.84 -8.98
N ARG A 29 31.85 15.08 -7.66
CA ARG A 29 31.00 14.31 -6.73
C ARG A 29 29.52 14.43 -7.08
N GLU A 30 29.09 15.61 -7.50
CA GLU A 30 27.73 15.95 -7.90
C GLU A 30 27.33 15.16 -9.16
N GLN A 31 28.18 15.15 -10.18
CA GLN A 31 27.94 14.39 -11.42
C GLN A 31 27.86 12.87 -11.19
N ARG A 32 28.63 12.32 -10.24
CA ARG A 32 28.52 10.91 -9.85
C ARG A 32 27.20 10.60 -9.16
N ILE A 33 26.72 11.50 -8.30
CA ILE A 33 25.41 11.35 -7.64
C ILE A 33 24.30 11.39 -8.70
N ASP A 34 24.35 12.34 -9.63
CA ASP A 34 23.35 12.46 -10.69
C ASP A 34 23.32 11.23 -11.60
N GLN A 35 24.48 10.67 -11.96
CA GLN A 35 24.55 9.42 -12.71
C GLN A 35 23.95 8.25 -11.95
N LEU A 36 24.30 8.08 -10.67
CA LEU A 36 23.78 6.98 -9.84
C LEU A 36 22.27 7.11 -9.61
N CYS A 37 21.78 8.34 -9.44
CA CYS A 37 20.36 8.63 -9.23
C CYS A 37 19.55 8.69 -10.53
N GLY A 38 20.20 8.80 -11.69
CA GLY A 38 19.54 8.93 -12.99
C GLY A 38 18.59 7.78 -13.30
N CYS A 39 18.92 6.55 -12.90
CA CYS A 39 18.03 5.39 -13.08
C CYS A 39 16.74 5.44 -12.23
N MET A 40 16.72 6.26 -11.17
CA MET A 40 15.57 6.50 -10.30
C MET A 40 14.70 7.68 -10.78
N GLN A 41 15.17 8.44 -11.78
CA GLN A 41 14.37 9.50 -12.38
C GLN A 41 13.27 8.86 -13.24
N LEU A 42 12.03 9.27 -12.97
CA LEU A 42 10.85 8.89 -13.75
C LEU A 42 10.47 10.07 -14.63
N LEU A 43 10.54 9.87 -15.94
CA LEU A 43 10.08 10.82 -16.92
C LEU A 43 8.57 10.67 -17.13
N GLU A 44 7.94 11.63 -17.80
CA GLU A 44 6.51 11.57 -18.11
C GLU A 44 6.13 10.27 -18.85
N GLY A 45 6.99 9.81 -19.76
CA GLY A 45 6.81 8.54 -20.47
C GLY A 45 6.81 7.33 -19.54
N ASP A 46 7.71 7.27 -18.55
CA ASP A 46 7.72 6.21 -17.53
C ASP A 46 6.40 6.20 -16.75
N LEU A 47 5.93 7.38 -16.33
CA LEU A 47 4.70 7.51 -15.53
C LEU A 47 3.46 7.09 -16.31
N ARG A 48 3.32 7.53 -17.57
CA ARG A 48 2.21 7.12 -18.44
C ARG A 48 2.19 5.60 -18.66
N ARG A 49 3.36 4.99 -18.83
CA ARG A 49 3.47 3.54 -18.95
C ARG A 49 3.05 2.84 -17.66
N LEU A 50 3.55 3.28 -16.50
CA LEU A 50 3.16 2.72 -15.20
C LEU A 50 1.64 2.81 -14.97
N MET A 51 1.02 3.94 -15.35
CA MET A 51 -0.43 4.10 -15.26
C MET A 51 -1.19 3.11 -16.15
N ASN A 52 -0.72 2.89 -17.38
CA ASN A 52 -1.33 1.94 -18.31
C ASN A 52 -1.22 0.50 -17.78
N GLU A 53 -0.03 0.09 -17.33
CA GLU A 53 0.19 -1.23 -16.74
C GLU A 53 -0.63 -1.45 -15.47
N LEU A 54 -0.77 -0.42 -14.64
CA LEU A 54 -1.62 -0.46 -13.45
C LEU A 54 -3.09 -0.66 -13.84
N THR A 55 -3.56 0.05 -14.86
CA THR A 55 -4.93 -0.07 -15.37
C THR A 55 -5.21 -1.49 -15.87
N ILE A 56 -4.33 -2.04 -16.71
CA ILE A 56 -4.42 -3.41 -17.21
C ILE A 56 -4.42 -4.41 -16.05
N SER A 57 -3.55 -4.21 -15.06
CA SER A 57 -3.47 -5.09 -13.88
C SER A 57 -4.74 -5.04 -13.03
N ILE A 58 -5.38 -3.88 -12.91
CA ILE A 58 -6.67 -3.72 -12.21
C ILE A 58 -7.77 -4.44 -12.99
N GLU A 59 -7.87 -4.24 -14.31
CA GLU A 59 -8.85 -4.90 -15.17
C GLU A 59 -8.72 -6.42 -15.11
N ASN A 60 -7.49 -6.93 -15.21
CA ASN A 60 -7.22 -8.36 -15.08
C ASN A 60 -7.55 -8.88 -13.67
N GLY A 61 -7.27 -8.10 -12.62
CA GLY A 61 -7.59 -8.47 -11.24
C GLY A 61 -9.08 -8.51 -10.92
N LEU A 62 -9.88 -7.73 -11.65
CA LEU A 62 -11.35 -7.72 -11.57
C LEU A 62 -12.02 -8.75 -12.50
N SER A 63 -11.26 -9.31 -13.44
CA SER A 63 -11.78 -10.26 -14.43
C SER A 63 -12.09 -11.62 -13.81
N ASN A 64 -13.16 -12.24 -14.29
CA ASN A 64 -13.52 -13.63 -13.95
C ASN A 64 -12.91 -14.64 -14.96
N SER A 65 -12.16 -14.18 -15.96
CA SER A 65 -11.51 -15.06 -16.94
C SER A 65 -10.29 -15.75 -16.31
N PRO A 66 -10.16 -17.09 -16.43
CA PRO A 66 -9.00 -17.81 -15.90
C PRO A 66 -7.69 -17.48 -16.62
N GLU A 67 -7.75 -16.89 -17.82
CA GLU A 67 -6.61 -16.41 -18.59
C GLU A 67 -6.11 -15.04 -18.12
N ALA A 68 -6.94 -14.28 -17.38
CA ALA A 68 -6.57 -12.98 -16.83
C ALA A 68 -5.69 -13.17 -15.59
N ILE A 69 -4.37 -12.97 -15.75
CA ILE A 69 -3.39 -13.10 -14.67
C ILE A 69 -3.04 -11.69 -14.16
N SER A 70 -3.22 -11.46 -12.86
CA SER A 70 -2.81 -10.22 -12.20
C SER A 70 -2.19 -10.48 -10.81
N SER A 71 -1.18 -9.69 -10.47
CA SER A 71 -0.67 -9.59 -9.10
C SER A 71 -1.62 -8.79 -8.20
N LEU A 72 -2.46 -7.92 -8.77
CA LEU A 72 -3.47 -7.17 -8.05
C LEU A 72 -4.71 -8.04 -7.85
N LYS A 73 -5.03 -8.30 -6.57
CA LYS A 73 -6.11 -9.22 -6.20
C LYS A 73 -7.51 -8.61 -6.25
N MET A 74 -7.60 -7.28 -6.27
CA MET A 74 -8.88 -6.53 -6.35
C MET A 74 -9.97 -7.09 -5.42
N LEU A 75 -9.60 -7.37 -4.16
CA LEU A 75 -10.48 -8.04 -3.21
C LEU A 75 -11.72 -7.19 -2.90
N PRO A 76 -12.92 -7.78 -2.85
CA PRO A 76 -14.14 -7.05 -2.53
C PRO A 76 -14.12 -6.60 -1.06
N SER A 77 -14.41 -5.31 -0.83
CA SER A 77 -14.56 -4.76 0.53
C SER A 77 -15.91 -5.09 1.17
N TYR A 78 -16.86 -5.63 0.40
CA TYR A 78 -18.27 -5.85 0.76
C TYR A 78 -19.07 -4.59 1.15
N LEU A 79 -18.48 -3.39 0.99
CA LEU A 79 -19.20 -2.12 1.08
C LEU A 79 -19.97 -1.89 -0.23
N ARG A 80 -21.30 -1.75 -0.13
CA ARG A 80 -22.18 -1.58 -1.30
C ARG A 80 -22.59 -0.13 -1.56
N SER A 81 -22.36 0.77 -0.62
CA SER A 81 -22.65 2.19 -0.72
C SER A 81 -21.70 2.98 0.18
N GLY A 82 -21.47 4.24 -0.17
CA GLY A 82 -20.80 5.20 0.70
C GLY A 82 -21.74 5.74 1.79
N PRO A 83 -21.19 6.47 2.77
CA PRO A 83 -21.99 7.11 3.80
C PRO A 83 -22.91 8.18 3.18
N ASN A 84 -24.12 8.30 3.70
CA ASN A 84 -25.13 9.24 3.19
C ASN A 84 -25.49 10.36 4.19
N GLY A 85 -24.90 10.35 5.39
CA GLY A 85 -25.13 11.34 6.43
C GLY A 85 -26.41 11.12 7.22
N THR A 86 -27.01 9.93 7.12
CA THR A 86 -28.11 9.48 8.00
C THR A 86 -27.63 8.47 9.03
N GLU A 87 -26.32 8.23 9.12
CA GLU A 87 -25.73 7.33 10.09
C GLU A 87 -25.79 7.96 11.49
N GLU A 88 -26.36 7.23 12.44
CA GLU A 88 -26.50 7.65 13.82
C GLU A 88 -26.12 6.50 14.75
N GLY A 89 -25.58 6.85 15.92
CA GLY A 89 -25.29 5.90 17.00
C GLY A 89 -23.83 5.83 17.41
N ASP A 90 -23.58 4.98 18.39
CA ASP A 90 -22.27 4.77 19.01
C ASP A 90 -21.64 3.47 18.48
N PHE A 91 -20.46 3.59 17.90
CA PHE A 91 -19.73 2.50 17.26
C PHE A 91 -18.34 2.34 17.89
N LEU A 92 -17.93 1.09 18.10
CA LEU A 92 -16.54 0.79 18.44
C LEU A 92 -15.77 0.44 17.18
N ALA A 93 -14.61 1.08 16.99
CA ALA A 93 -13.66 0.74 15.96
C ALA A 93 -12.33 0.26 16.59
N LEU A 94 -11.80 -0.80 16.00
CA LEU A 94 -10.49 -1.36 16.34
C LEU A 94 -9.57 -1.16 15.14
N ASP A 95 -8.44 -0.52 15.36
CA ASP A 95 -7.40 -0.35 14.35
C ASP A 95 -6.11 -1.03 14.82
N LEU A 96 -5.73 -2.10 14.13
CA LEU A 96 -4.55 -2.88 14.44
C LEU A 96 -3.40 -2.48 13.52
N GLY A 97 -2.44 -1.74 14.06
CA GLY A 97 -1.15 -1.52 13.43
C GLY A 97 -0.14 -2.62 13.76
N GLY A 98 1.10 -2.47 13.28
CA GLY A 98 2.16 -3.46 13.51
C GLY A 98 2.67 -3.53 14.96
N THR A 99 2.66 -2.41 15.69
CA THR A 99 3.23 -2.31 17.06
C THR A 99 2.24 -1.77 18.08
N ASN A 100 1.21 -1.06 17.62
CA ASN A 100 0.17 -0.50 18.44
C ASN A 100 -1.17 -0.86 17.84
N PHE A 101 -2.21 -0.87 18.67
CA PHE A 101 -3.58 -0.84 18.20
C PHE A 101 -4.35 0.26 18.91
N ARG A 102 -5.45 0.67 18.30
CA ARG A 102 -6.32 1.73 18.79
C ARG A 102 -7.71 1.18 19.01
N VAL A 103 -8.31 1.57 20.14
CA VAL A 103 -9.74 1.43 20.38
C VAL A 103 -10.33 2.82 20.25
N LEU A 104 -11.37 2.95 19.43
CA LEU A 104 -12.07 4.20 19.16
C LEU A 104 -13.56 4.02 19.48
N LEU A 105 -14.13 4.96 20.24
CA LEU A 105 -15.57 5.16 20.32
C LEU A 105 -15.94 6.29 19.35
N VAL A 106 -16.72 5.95 18.34
CA VAL A 106 -17.20 6.86 17.30
C VAL A 106 -18.68 7.08 17.53
N ARG A 107 -19.06 8.33 17.83
CA ARG A 107 -20.47 8.73 17.96
C ARG A 107 -20.87 9.51 16.71
N LEU A 108 -21.83 8.97 15.96
CA LEU A 108 -22.37 9.57 14.75
C LEU A 108 -23.73 10.21 15.04
N ASP A 109 -23.92 11.43 14.52
CA ASP A 109 -25.17 12.20 14.58
C ASP A 109 -25.44 12.81 13.20
N GLY A 110 -25.81 11.93 12.27
CA GLY A 110 -26.02 12.25 10.87
C GLY A 110 -24.74 12.70 10.17
N LYS A 111 -24.57 14.02 10.02
CA LYS A 111 -23.39 14.62 9.36
C LYS A 111 -22.25 14.92 10.33
N ASP A 112 -22.51 14.89 11.63
CA ASP A 112 -21.52 15.16 12.66
C ASP A 112 -20.96 13.85 13.23
N ALA A 113 -19.66 13.87 13.56
CA ALA A 113 -18.98 12.73 14.16
C ALA A 113 -18.08 13.20 15.30
N LYS A 114 -18.19 12.53 16.46
CA LYS A 114 -17.27 12.71 17.59
C LYS A 114 -16.50 11.41 17.82
N MET A 115 -15.20 11.51 18.03
CA MET A 115 -14.32 10.36 18.21
C MET A 115 -13.50 10.52 19.49
N GLU A 116 -13.56 9.52 20.34
CA GLU A 116 -12.70 9.36 21.51
C GLU A 116 -11.88 8.08 21.32
N GLY A 117 -10.60 8.08 21.70
CA GLY A 117 -9.72 6.96 21.43
C GLY A 117 -8.63 6.76 22.47
N ARG A 118 -8.17 5.51 22.59
CA ARG A 118 -6.96 5.13 23.33
C ARG A 118 -6.06 4.25 22.49
N ILE A 119 -4.76 4.45 22.66
CA ILE A 119 -3.70 3.69 21.98
C ILE A 119 -3.12 2.69 22.97
N PHE A 120 -2.98 1.45 22.54
CA PHE A 120 -2.40 0.35 23.30
C PHE A 120 -1.16 -0.17 22.56
N ARG A 121 -0.05 -0.30 23.27
CA ARG A 121 1.19 -0.86 22.73
C ARG A 121 1.20 -2.37 22.90
N LEU A 122 1.47 -3.09 21.81
CA LEU A 122 1.61 -4.54 21.86
C LEU A 122 3.05 -4.93 22.24
N PRO A 123 3.26 -5.78 23.26
CA PRO A 123 4.56 -6.35 23.54
C PRO A 123 5.08 -7.19 22.36
N GLU A 124 6.39 -7.18 22.14
CA GLU A 124 7.01 -7.88 21.00
C GLU A 124 6.72 -9.39 20.99
N HIS A 125 6.72 -10.03 22.16
CA HIS A 125 6.41 -11.45 22.30
C HIS A 125 4.95 -11.79 21.95
N ILE A 126 4.03 -10.80 21.99
CA ILE A 126 2.63 -10.98 21.56
C ILE A 126 2.54 -10.82 20.04
N ILE A 127 3.22 -9.82 19.47
CA ILE A 127 3.27 -9.58 18.01
C ILE A 127 3.85 -10.79 17.27
N LYS A 128 4.92 -11.38 17.82
CA LYS A 128 5.58 -12.58 17.29
C LYS A 128 4.99 -13.89 17.85
N GLY A 129 3.96 -13.78 18.68
CA GLY A 129 3.32 -14.90 19.38
C GLY A 129 2.19 -15.54 18.56
N THR A 130 1.24 -16.15 19.26
CA THR A 130 0.05 -16.75 18.63
C THR A 130 -1.03 -15.71 18.37
N GLY A 131 -1.87 -15.94 17.36
CA GLY A 131 -3.05 -15.09 17.10
C GLY A 131 -3.99 -14.98 18.32
N THR A 132 -4.10 -16.04 19.12
CA THR A 132 -4.90 -16.03 20.37
C THR A 132 -4.37 -15.02 21.38
N GLY A 133 -3.04 -14.86 21.50
CA GLY A 133 -2.44 -13.87 22.39
C GLY A 133 -2.81 -12.44 22.01
N VAL A 134 -2.86 -12.14 20.71
CA VAL A 134 -3.30 -10.85 20.19
C VAL A 134 -4.79 -10.61 20.51
N ILE A 135 -5.65 -11.60 20.26
CA ILE A 135 -7.09 -11.51 20.55
C ILE A 135 -7.34 -11.30 22.05
N HIS A 136 -6.60 -11.99 22.92
CA HIS A 136 -6.71 -11.80 24.37
C HIS A 136 -6.31 -10.38 24.80
N CYS A 137 -5.28 -9.81 24.18
CA CYS A 137 -4.86 -8.43 24.43
C CYS A 137 -5.95 -7.41 24.03
N PHE A 138 -6.68 -7.67 22.94
CA PHE A 138 -7.84 -6.86 22.57
C PHE A 138 -8.97 -6.95 23.60
N GLY A 139 -9.32 -8.16 24.03
CA GLY A 139 -10.35 -8.38 25.05
C GLY A 139 -10.02 -7.67 26.36
N PHE A 140 -8.77 -7.77 26.83
CA PHE A 140 -8.32 -7.04 28.02
C PHE A 140 -8.43 -5.53 27.84
N SER A 141 -8.03 -5.00 26.68
CA SER A 141 -8.01 -3.56 26.45
C SER A 141 -9.39 -2.95 26.27
N LEU A 142 -10.34 -3.69 25.68
CA LEU A 142 -11.75 -3.32 25.62
C LEU A 142 -12.41 -3.28 27.00
N ASN A 143 -12.05 -4.21 27.90
CA ASN A 143 -12.56 -4.20 29.29
C ASN A 143 -12.02 -3.04 30.13
N ASN A 144 -10.93 -2.41 29.70
CA ASN A 144 -10.30 -1.27 30.38
C ASN A 144 -10.51 0.07 29.62
N TYR A 145 -11.38 0.07 28.60
CA TYR A 145 -11.71 1.23 27.80
C TYR A 145 -12.78 2.10 28.46
#